data_AF-A0A942SIU9-F1
#
_entry.id   AF-A0A942SIU9-F1
#
_cell.length_a   1.000
_cell.length_b   1.000
_cell.length_c   1.000
_cell.angle_alpha   90.00
_cell.angle_beta   90.00
_cell.angle_gamma   90.00
#
_symmetry.space_group_name_H-M   'P 1'
#
loop_
_entity.id
_entity.type
_entity.pdbx_description
1 polymer ?
#
loop_
_entity_poly.entity_id
_entity_poly.type
_entity_poly.pdbx_seq_one_letter_code
_entity_poly.pdbx_strand_id
1 'polypeptide(L)' 'MGILFNAVQQDMKRNFIIQQLQDANITEYQNQNILDLDYQTLKYVLSMHKIQNS' A
#
# COMPACT_ATOMS: atom_id res chain seq x y z
N MET A 1 -17.21 -5.97 19.65
CA MET A 1 -16.84 -4.69 19.03
C MET A 1 -15.37 -4.59 18.58
N GLY A 2 -14.41 -5.35 19.13
CA GLY A 2 -12.98 -5.20 18.78
C GLY A 2 -12.53 -5.72 17.40
N ILE A 3 -13.19 -6.75 16.84
CA ILE A 3 -12.75 -7.38 15.57
C ILE A 3 -13.04 -6.47 14.36
N LEU A 4 -14.22 -5.83 14.34
CA LEU A 4 -14.61 -4.89 13.28
C LEU A 4 -13.68 -3.67 13.23
N PHE A 5 -13.28 -3.16 14.40
CA PHE A 5 -12.38 -2.02 14.50
C PHE A 5 -10.98 -2.33 13.92
N ASN A 6 -10.46 -3.53 14.16
CA ASN A 6 -9.16 -3.94 13.65
C ASN A 6 -9.15 -4.16 12.14
N ALA A 7 -10.22 -4.70 11.57
CA ALA A 7 -10.37 -4.85 10.12
C ALA A 7 -10.41 -3.49 9.42
N VAL A 8 -11.26 -2.57 9.90
CA VAL A 8 -11.37 -1.21 9.35
C VAL A 8 -10.04 -0.45 9.41
N GLN A 9 -9.29 -0.59 10.50
CA GLN A 9 -7.97 0.03 10.60
C GLN A 9 -6.94 -0.55 9.61
N GLN A 10 -7.00 -1.85 9.32
CA GLN A 10 -6.12 -2.45 8.31
C GLN A 10 -6.44 -1.93 6.91
N ASP A 11 -7.73 -1.83 6.57
CA ASP A 11 -8.17 -1.31 5.28
C ASP A 11 -7.78 0.17 5.11
N MET A 12 -7.91 0.99 6.16
CA MET A 12 -7.45 2.38 6.14
C MET A 12 -5.94 2.48 5.88
N LYS A 13 -5.13 1.65 6.57
CA LYS A 13 -3.67 1.64 6.38
C LYS A 13 -3.30 1.20 4.96
N ARG A 14 -4.00 0.21 4.41
CA ARG A 14 -3.78 -0.26 3.04
C ARG A 14 -4.10 0.85 2.03
N ASN A 15 -5.25 1.50 2.15
CA ASN A 15 -5.67 2.58 1.27
C ASN A 15 -4.71 3.78 1.34
N PHE A 16 -4.23 4.11 2.53
CA PHE A 16 -3.23 5.18 2.70
C PHE A 16 -1.90 4.88 1.98
N ILE A 17 -1.46 3.62 1.96
CA ILE A 17 -0.25 3.24 1.20
C ILE A 17 -0.53 3.30 -0.30
N ILE A 18 -1.68 2.79 -0.75
CA ILE A 18 -2.08 2.86 -2.16
C ILE A 18 -2.07 4.32 -2.64
N GLN A 19 -2.64 5.24 -1.88
CA GLN A 19 -2.63 6.67 -2.23
C GLN A 19 -1.20 7.21 -2.36
N GLN A 20 -0.31 6.94 -1.42
CA GLN A 20 1.10 7.36 -1.53
C GLN A 20 1.80 6.79 -2.77
N LEU A 21 1.50 5.55 -3.14
CA LEU A 21 2.05 4.95 -4.36
C LEU A 21 1.50 5.62 -5.61
N GLN A 22 0.19 5.91 -5.65
CA GLN A 22 -0.45 6.62 -6.75
C GLN A 22 0.08 8.05 -6.91
N ASP A 23 0.27 8.77 -5.80
CA ASP A 23 0.88 10.12 -5.79
C ASP A 23 2.31 10.10 -6.32
N ALA A 24 3.02 8.98 -6.14
CA ALA A 24 4.34 8.72 -6.71
C ALA A 24 4.31 8.20 -8.17
N ASN A 25 3.14 8.20 -8.82
CA ASN A 25 2.90 7.60 -10.15
C ASN A 25 3.21 6.10 -10.26
N ILE A 26 3.18 5.36 -9.14
CA ILE A 26 3.32 3.91 -9.10
C ILE A 26 1.92 3.31 -9.11
N THR A 27 1.54 2.69 -10.23
CA THR A 27 0.22 2.04 -10.41
C THR A 27 0.33 0.53 -10.59
N GLU A 28 1.53 0.01 -10.86
CA GLU A 28 1.81 -1.40 -11.06
C GLU A 28 3.13 -1.82 -10.41
N TYR A 29 3.20 -3.07 -9.98
CA TYR A 29 4.41 -3.71 -9.50
C TYR A 29 4.41 -5.18 -9.93
N GLN A 30 5.49 -5.63 -10.57
CA GLN A 30 5.63 -7.01 -11.07
C GLN A 30 4.46 -7.45 -11.98
N ASN A 31 3.99 -6.57 -12.88
CA ASN A 31 2.83 -6.79 -13.76
C ASN A 31 1.48 -7.00 -13.02
N GLN A 32 1.40 -6.62 -11.75
CA GLN A 32 0.16 -6.61 -10.97
C GLN A 32 -0.21 -5.18 -10.62
N ASN A 33 -1.49 -4.85 -10.69
CA ASN A 33 -1.98 -3.55 -10.26
C ASN A 33 -1.80 -3.42 -8.74
N ILE A 34 -1.34 -2.26 -8.26
CA ILE A 34 -1.16 -2.04 -6.81
C ILE A 34 -2.46 -2.24 -6.00
N LEU A 35 -3.62 -2.05 -6.63
CA LEU A 35 -4.93 -2.26 -6.01
C LEU A 35 -5.23 -3.74 -5.72
N ASP A 36 -4.51 -4.66 -6.35
CA ASP A 36 -4.65 -6.11 -6.16
C ASP A 36 -3.60 -6.67 -5.19
N LEU A 37 -2.61 -5.87 -4.80
CA LEU A 37 -1.51 -6.29 -3.93
C LEU A 37 -1.95 -6.40 -2.46
N ASP A 38 -1.37 -7.35 -1.74
CA ASP A 38 -1.54 -7.44 -0.31
C ASP A 38 -0.81 -6.29 0.43
N TYR A 39 -1.19 -6.09 1.69
CA TYR A 39 -0.65 -5.00 2.51
C TYR A 39 0.88 -5.06 2.72
N GLN A 40 1.47 -6.25 2.83
CA GLN A 40 2.93 -6.38 3.01
C GLN A 40 3.66 -6.03 1.73
N THR A 41 3.16 -6.48 0.58
CA THR A 41 3.73 -6.12 -0.72
C THR A 41 3.63 -4.61 -0.97
N LEU A 42 2.47 -3.99 -0.68
CA LEU A 42 2.30 -2.53 -0.76
C LEU A 42 3.31 -1.77 0.12
N LYS A 43 3.53 -2.22 1.36
CA LYS A 43 4.55 -1.64 2.24
C LYS A 43 5.96 -1.78 1.66
N TYR A 44 6.29 -2.94 1.11
CA TYR A 44 7.60 -3.19 0.51
C TYR A 44 7.86 -2.24 -0.67
N VAL A 45 6.92 -2.12 -1.59
CA VAL A 45 7.02 -1.23 -2.75
C VAL A 45 7.20 0.23 -2.31
N LEU A 46 6.40 0.69 -1.34
CA LEU A 46 6.52 2.05 -0.81
C LEU A 46 7.89 2.30 -0.15
N SER A 47 8.38 1.34 0.63
CA SER A 47 9.71 1.44 1.27
C SER A 47 10.83 1.49 0.24
N MET A 48 10.78 0.63 -0.78
CA MET A 48 11.76 0.62 -1.88
C MET A 48 11.78 1.95 -2.62
N HIS A 49 10.60 2.48 -2.94
CA HIS A 49 10.49 3.79 -3.58
C HIS A 49 11.08 4.91 -2.72
N LYS A 50 10.81 4.90 -1.40
CA LYS A 50 11.39 5.89 -0.47
C LYS A 50 12.91 5.80 -0.41
N ILE A 51 13.48 4.60 -0.37
CA ILE A 51 14.94 4.40 -0.34
C ILE A 51 15.58 4.92 -1.64
N GLN A 52 14.95 4.68 -2.79
CA GLN A 52 15.47 5.10 -4.10
C GLN A 52 15.38 6.61 -4.34
N ASN A 53 14.45 7.29 -3.67
CA ASN A 53 14.23 8.73 -3.80
C ASN A 53 14.64 9.52 -2.53
N SER A 54 15.42 8.90 -1.63
CA SER A 54 16.06 9.58 -0.48
C SER A 54 17.45 10.09 -0.81
#